data_AF-A0A4Q5LZG4-F1
#
_entry.id   AF-A0A4Q5LZG4-F1
#
_cell.length_a   1.000
_cell.length_b   1.000
_cell.length_c   1.000
_cell.angle_alpha   90.00
_cell.angle_beta   90.00
_cell.angle_gamma   90.00
#
_symmetry.space_group_name_H-M   'P 1'
#
loop_
_entity.id
_entity.type
_entity.pdbx_description
1 polymer ?
#
loop_
_entity_poly.entity_id
_entity_poly.type
_entity_poly.pdbx_seq_one_letter_code
_entity_poly.pdbx_strand_id
1 'polypeptide(L)'
;MTLFWIFWGIDAIVALIALYFFFIGLSDGSVSSFNIGMWVVLLIVLAALLLGTLALKSAGNLSLAKILAGLLAVPALLCLLFFLVVIVSGEKWN
;
A
#
# COMPACT_ATOMS: atom_id res chain seq x y z
N MET A 1 -20.24 -4.96 0.98
CA MET A 1 -19.21 -5.94 0.56
C MET A 1 -18.28 -5.37 -0.50
N THR A 2 -18.80 -4.69 -1.53
CA THR A 2 -18.00 -4.12 -2.63
C THR A 2 -16.90 -3.14 -2.19
N LEU A 3 -17.23 -2.17 -1.33
CA LEU A 3 -16.25 -1.16 -0.88
C LEU A 3 -15.03 -1.76 -0.17
N PHE A 4 -15.23 -2.82 0.61
CA PHE A 4 -14.12 -3.53 1.25
C PHE A 4 -13.13 -4.07 0.21
N TRP A 5 -13.63 -4.75 -0.83
CA TRP A 5 -12.78 -5.34 -1.86
C TRP A 5 -12.08 -4.29 -2.73
N ILE A 6 -12.69 -3.11 -2.90
CA ILE A 6 -12.04 -1.98 -3.58
C ILE A 6 -10.84 -1.51 -2.76
N PHE A 7 -11.02 -1.20 -1.48
CA PHE A 7 -9.92 -0.75 -0.61
C PHE A 7 -8.84 -1.84 -0.47
N TRP A 8 -9.24 -3.07 -0.20
CA TRP A 8 -8.31 -4.20 -0.08
C TRP A 8 -7.52 -4.42 -1.37
N GLY A 9 -8.16 -4.30 -2.54
CA GLY A 9 -7.49 -4.42 -3.84
C GLY A 9 -6.44 -3.33 -4.06
N ILE A 10 -6.73 -2.08 -3.66
CA ILE A 10 -5.77 -0.97 -3.71
C ILE A 10 -4.59 -1.25 -2.78
N ASP A 11 -4.85 -1.66 -1.53
CA ASP A 11 -3.81 -2.00 -0.56
C ASP A 11 -2.92 -3.14 -1.08
N ALA A 12 -3.52 -4.14 -1.74
CA ALA A 12 -2.79 -5.25 -2.34
C ALA A 12 -1.87 -4.78 -3.48
N ILE A 13 -2.34 -3.86 -4.32
CA ILE A 13 -1.51 -3.23 -5.36
C ILE A 13 -0.34 -2.47 -4.73
N VAL A 14 -0.58 -1.67 -3.69
CA VAL A 14 0.49 -0.94 -2.97
C VAL A 14 1.51 -1.91 -2.38
N ALA A 15 1.05 -3.02 -1.77
CA ALA A 15 1.93 -4.04 -1.24
C ALA A 15 2.78 -4.73 -2.32
N LEU A 16 2.19 -5.01 -3.48
CA LEU A 16 2.92 -5.57 -4.63
C LEU A 16 3.96 -4.60 -5.18
N ILE A 17 3.64 -3.29 -5.25
CA ILE A 17 4.61 -2.26 -5.64
C ILE A 17 5.78 -2.23 -4.65
N ALA A 18 5.51 -2.25 -3.34
CA ALA A 18 6.55 -2.27 -2.31
C ALA A 18 7.42 -3.54 -2.40
N LEU A 19 6.81 -4.71 -2.62
CA LEU A 19 7.54 -5.97 -2.83
C LEU A 19 8.42 -5.91 -4.09
N TYR A 20 7.89 -5.40 -5.19
CA TYR A 20 8.64 -5.23 -6.43
C TYR A 20 9.89 -4.37 -6.20
N PHE A 21 9.73 -3.18 -5.61
CA PHE A 21 10.86 -2.29 -5.33
C PHE A 21 11.83 -2.85 -4.30
N PHE A 22 11.36 -3.65 -3.34
CA PHE A 22 12.25 -4.35 -2.42
C PHE A 22 13.19 -5.31 -3.18
N PHE A 23 12.66 -6.14 -4.07
CA PHE A 23 13.47 -7.10 -4.82
C PHE A 23 14.37 -6.44 -5.87
N ILE A 24 13.85 -5.44 -6.60
CA ILE A 24 14.68 -4.62 -7.50
C ILE A 24 15.79 -3.94 -6.71
N GLY A 25 15.47 -3.41 -5.53
CA GLY A 25 16.42 -2.73 -4.68
C GLY A 25 17.51 -3.63 -4.12
N LEU A 26 17.20 -4.90 -3.85
CA LEU A 26 18.21 -5.91 -3.52
C LEU A 26 19.16 -6.19 -4.70
N SER A 27 18.64 -6.13 -5.93
CA SER A 27 19.42 -6.37 -7.14
C SER A 27 20.31 -5.19 -7.53
N ASP A 28 19.86 -3.95 -7.33
CA ASP A 28 20.59 -2.75 -7.70
C ASP A 28 21.38 -2.11 -6.53
N GLY A 29 21.21 -2.63 -5.32
CA GLY A 29 21.90 -2.19 -4.11
C GLY A 29 21.24 -1.02 -3.38
N SER A 30 20.12 -0.49 -3.86
CA SER A 30 19.35 0.56 -3.17
C SER A 30 18.67 0.05 -1.88
N VAL A 31 18.41 -1.26 -1.78
CA VAL A 31 18.14 -1.97 -0.52
C VAL A 31 19.44 -2.63 -0.05
N SER A 32 20.01 -2.14 1.04
CA SER A 32 21.28 -2.61 1.58
C SER A 32 21.20 -2.81 3.09
N SER A 33 22.29 -3.27 3.72
CA SER A 33 22.37 -3.42 5.18
C SER A 33 22.02 -2.13 5.95
N PHE A 34 22.17 -0.95 5.32
CA PHE A 34 21.83 0.33 5.92
C PHE A 34 20.31 0.54 6.09
N ASN A 35 19.47 0.04 5.18
CA ASN A 35 18.03 0.31 5.17
C ASN A 35 17.13 -0.95 5.13
N ILE A 36 17.71 -2.15 5.04
CA ILE A 36 16.96 -3.41 4.95
C ILE A 36 15.98 -3.60 6.11
N GLY A 37 16.34 -3.15 7.32
CA GLY A 37 15.45 -3.22 8.48
C GLY A 37 14.16 -2.41 8.27
N MET A 38 14.26 -1.20 7.71
CA MET A 38 13.10 -0.36 7.40
C MET A 38 12.21 -1.02 6.34
N TRP A 39 12.81 -1.60 5.30
CA TRP A 39 12.08 -2.31 4.26
C TRP A 39 11.32 -3.53 4.81
N VAL A 40 11.98 -4.35 5.64
CA VAL A 40 11.33 -5.52 6.25
C VAL A 40 10.15 -5.09 7.13
N VAL A 41 10.31 -4.04 7.94
CA VAL A 41 9.20 -3.50 8.76
C VAL A 41 8.05 -3.02 7.87
N LEU A 42 8.33 -2.29 6.80
CA LEU A 42 7.32 -1.86 5.83
C LEU A 42 6.53 -3.04 5.27
N LEU A 43 7.22 -4.10 4.82
CA LEU A 43 6.58 -5.30 4.27
C LEU A 43 5.74 -6.05 5.32
N ILE A 44 6.21 -6.14 6.56
CA ILE A 44 5.45 -6.74 7.67
C ILE A 44 4.18 -5.95 7.95
N VAL A 45 4.26 -4.62 8.00
CA VAL A 45 3.10 -3.75 8.22
C VAL A 45 2.06 -3.92 7.10
N LEU A 46 2.50 -3.97 5.84
CA LEU A 46 1.62 -4.19 4.70
C LEU A 46 0.96 -5.58 4.74
N ALA A 47 1.73 -6.61 5.06
CA ALA A 47 1.18 -7.97 5.23
C ALA A 47 0.17 -8.03 6.38
N ALA A 48 0.48 -7.41 7.52
CA ALA A 48 -0.41 -7.33 8.67
C ALA A 48 -1.71 -6.57 8.34
N LEU A 49 -1.64 -5.51 7.54
CA LEU A 49 -2.82 -4.78 7.08
C LEU A 49 -3.72 -5.66 6.20
N LEU A 50 -3.16 -6.33 5.19
CA LEU A 50 -3.93 -7.18 4.28
C LEU A 50 -4.55 -8.39 4.99
N LEU A 51 -3.77 -9.08 5.82
CA LEU A 51 -4.25 -10.25 6.56
C LEU A 51 -5.19 -9.85 7.70
N GLY A 52 -4.91 -8.75 8.40
CA GLY A 52 -5.72 -8.24 9.49
C GLY A 52 -7.11 -7.79 9.02
N THR A 53 -7.19 -7.12 7.87
CA THR A 53 -8.48 -6.72 7.27
C THR A 53 -9.30 -7.93 6.82
N LEU A 54 -8.65 -8.98 6.27
CA LEU A 54 -9.32 -10.25 5.94
C LEU A 54 -9.82 -10.97 7.20
N ALA A 55 -9.00 -11.03 8.26
CA ALA A 55 -9.37 -11.64 9.52
C ALA A 55 -10.56 -10.93 10.19
N LEU A 56 -10.58 -9.59 10.18
CA LEU A 56 -11.72 -8.81 10.65
C LEU A 56 -12.98 -9.11 9.83
N LYS A 57 -12.86 -9.21 8.51
CA LYS A 57 -13.97 -9.57 7.63
C LYS A 57 -14.49 -10.98 7.92
N SER A 58 -13.62 -11.97 8.09
CA SER A 58 -14.03 -13.36 8.39
C SER A 58 -14.67 -13.49 9.77
N ALA A 59 -14.30 -12.64 10.71
CA ALA A 59 -14.93 -12.54 12.03
C ALA A 59 -16.28 -11.79 12.01
N GLY A 60 -16.79 -11.38 10.84
CA GLY A 60 -18.06 -10.65 10.71
C GLY A 60 -17.96 -9.13 10.94
N ASN A 61 -16.79 -8.62 11.33
CA ASN A 61 -16.54 -7.21 11.63
C ASN A 61 -16.25 -6.39 10.37
N LEU A 62 -17.16 -6.41 9.39
CA LEU A 62 -16.95 -5.76 8.09
C LEU A 62 -16.73 -4.25 8.19
N SER A 63 -17.36 -3.57 9.16
CA SER A 63 -17.18 -2.13 9.34
C SER A 63 -15.75 -1.78 9.74
N LEU A 64 -15.17 -2.50 10.71
CA LEU A 64 -13.77 -2.32 11.10
C LEU A 64 -12.81 -2.71 9.99
N ALA A 65 -13.10 -3.80 9.26
CA ALA A 65 -12.29 -4.23 8.12
C ALA A 65 -12.20 -3.14 7.03
N LYS A 66 -13.32 -2.47 6.72
CA LYS A 66 -13.36 -1.35 5.76
C LYS A 66 -12.58 -0.14 6.27
N ILE A 67 -12.75 0.23 7.55
CA ILE A 67 -12.06 1.40 8.12
C ILE A 67 -10.55 1.16 8.06
N LEU A 68 -10.09 -0.01 8.50
CA LEU A 68 -8.69 -0.37 8.50
C LEU A 68 -8.10 -0.41 7.08
N ALA A 69 -8.77 -1.03 6.11
CA ALA A 69 -8.33 -1.00 4.70
C ALA A 69 -8.33 0.43 4.11
N GLY A 70 -9.29 1.25 4.52
CA GLY A 70 -9.36 2.66 4.11
C GLY A 70 -8.17 3.51 4.56
N LEU A 71 -7.48 3.13 5.65
CA LEU A 71 -6.34 3.90 6.16
C LEU A 71 -5.18 3.98 5.18
N LEU A 72 -4.97 2.97 4.33
CA LEU A 72 -3.94 2.98 3.30
C LEU A 72 -4.54 3.30 1.92
N ALA A 73 -5.68 2.73 1.58
CA ALA A 73 -6.29 2.92 0.27
C ALA A 73 -6.63 4.39 -0.04
N VAL A 74 -7.14 5.13 0.95
CA VAL A 74 -7.49 6.56 0.76
C VAL A 74 -6.25 7.42 0.46
N PRO A 75 -5.19 7.42 1.29
CA PRO A 75 -3.99 8.20 0.96
C PRO A 75 -3.30 7.71 -0.32
N ALA A 76 -3.33 6.41 -0.64
CA ALA A 76 -2.81 5.90 -1.90
C ALA A 76 -3.56 6.46 -3.12
N LEU A 77 -4.89 6.52 -3.07
CA LEU A 77 -5.71 7.14 -4.12
C LEU A 77 -5.46 8.64 -4.23
N LEU A 78 -5.32 9.35 -3.11
CA LEU A 78 -5.00 10.78 -3.11
C LEU A 78 -3.62 11.04 -3.72
N CYS A 79 -2.65 10.18 -3.43
CA CYS A 79 -1.32 10.24 -4.03
C CYS A 79 -1.38 10.00 -5.54
N LEU A 80 -2.11 8.98 -5.99
CA LEU A 80 -2.35 8.72 -7.41
C LEU A 80 -3.01 9.93 -8.10
N LEU A 81 -4.05 10.50 -7.48
CA LEU A 81 -4.73 11.68 -8.00
C LEU A 81 -3.78 12.87 -8.11
N PHE A 82 -2.96 13.11 -7.09
CA PHE A 82 -1.94 14.17 -7.11
C PHE A 82 -0.98 14.00 -8.29
N PHE A 83 -0.43 12.80 -8.48
CA PHE A 83 0.44 12.51 -9.63
C PHE A 83 -0.26 12.68 -10.97
N LEU A 84 -1.53 12.26 -11.09
CA LEU A 84 -2.31 12.45 -12.30
C LEU A 84 -2.51 13.93 -12.62
N VAL A 85 -2.79 14.77 -11.61
CA VAL A 85 -2.93 16.22 -11.79
C VAL A 85 -1.63 16.82 -12.29
N VAL A 86 -0.49 16.50 -11.66
CA VAL A 86 0.84 16.99 -12.07
C VAL A 86 1.18 16.57 -13.51
N ILE A 87 0.93 15.31 -13.86
CA ILE A 87 1.20 14.79 -15.21
C ILE A 87 0.34 15.46 -16.27
N VAL A 88 -0.96 15.67 -15.99
CA VAL A 88 -1.91 16.24 -16.96
C VAL A 88 -1.78 17.76 -17.07
N SER A 89 -1.44 18.47 -15.99
CA SER A 89 -1.25 19.92 -16.03
C SER A 89 0.03 20.34 -16.74
N GLY A 90 1.02 19.44 -16.85
CA GLY A 90 2.35 19.75 -17.38
C GLY A 90 3.19 20.60 -16.42
N GLU A 91 2.72 20.78 -15.18
CA GLU A 91 3.46 21.50 -14.15
C GLU A 91 4.65 20.67 -13.70
N LYS A 92 5.80 21.34 -13.52
CA LYS A 92 6.97 20.68 -12.96
C LYS A 92 6.83 20.58 -11.46
N TRP A 93 7.01 19.37 -10.94
CA TRP A 93 7.11 19.14 -9.51
C TRP A 93 8.58 19.15 -9.06
N ASN A 94 9.27 20.26 -9.35
CA ASN A 94 10.59 20.67 -8.85
C ASN A 94 11.08 21.98 -9.49
#